data_AF-A0A381C474-F1
#
_entry.id   AF-A0A381C474-F1
#
_cell.length_a   1.000
_cell.length_b   1.000
_cell.length_c   1.000
_cell.angle_alpha   90.00
_cell.angle_beta   90.00
_cell.angle_gamma   90.00
#
_symmetry.space_group_name_H-M   'P 1'
#
loop_
_entity.id
_entity.type
_entity.pdbx_description
1 polymer ?
#
loop_
_entity_poly.entity_id
_entity_poly.type
_entity_poly.pdbx_seq_one_letter_code
_entity_poly.pdbx_strand_id
1 'polypeptide(L)'
;MCNRIALFALSTALFSPMALAHPHSFITLVTTVIAENDQLTGLKMQWTMDEITSADLLYDAGNAKPDSPVWKKLAAEVMANVLGQHYFTEFWHNGQKVTFDNLPPQYGLARVGHQAVLTFILPLAHPQPLKGQTYQFATFDPTYFVDMSYDHNSDAKLPETLAKQCKISVKTPKPTEDMQAFALSLDKADAPPEDMELGKQFAQQVIVQCQ
;
A
#
# COMPACT_ATOMS: atom_id res chain seq x y z
N MET A 1 59.44 -34.26 -1.17
CA MET A 1 58.46 -35.14 -1.84
C MET A 1 57.23 -35.19 -0.94
N CYS A 2 56.24 -34.36 -1.21
CA CYS A 2 55.09 -34.66 -2.08
C CYS A 2 53.99 -35.43 -1.32
N ASN A 3 52.98 -34.67 -0.90
CA ASN A 3 51.56 -34.90 -1.11
C ASN A 3 50.89 -36.14 -0.47
N ARG A 4 49.91 -35.88 0.40
CA ARG A 4 48.50 -36.30 0.29
C ARG A 4 47.85 -36.39 1.68
N ILE A 5 47.27 -35.29 2.15
CA ILE A 5 46.12 -35.36 3.05
C ILE A 5 44.98 -34.67 2.31
N ALA A 6 44.00 -35.49 1.99
CA ALA A 6 42.94 -35.23 1.06
C ALA A 6 41.91 -34.24 1.64
N LEU A 7 41.48 -33.36 0.74
CA LEU A 7 40.16 -32.71 0.68
C LEU A 7 39.13 -33.29 1.65
N PHE A 8 38.84 -32.60 2.75
CA PHE A 8 37.61 -32.81 3.52
C PHE A 8 37.25 -31.53 4.30
N ALA A 9 37.12 -30.40 3.61
CA ALA A 9 36.67 -29.15 4.24
C ALA A 9 36.07 -28.15 3.25
N LEU A 10 35.32 -28.60 2.24
CA LEU A 10 34.68 -27.66 1.29
C LEU A 10 33.32 -28.14 0.77
N SER A 11 32.47 -28.67 1.64
CA SER A 11 31.15 -29.21 1.25
C SER A 11 29.96 -28.63 2.02
N THR A 12 30.11 -27.54 2.77
CA THR A 12 29.00 -26.95 3.57
C THR A 12 28.48 -25.59 3.08
N ALA A 13 28.86 -25.10 1.90
CA ALA A 13 28.49 -23.75 1.43
C ALA A 13 27.39 -23.68 0.35
N LEU A 14 26.58 -24.72 0.14
CA LEU A 14 25.57 -24.74 -0.96
C LEU A 14 24.12 -24.95 -0.54
N PHE A 15 23.81 -24.88 0.77
CA PHE A 15 22.42 -24.73 1.21
C PHE A 15 22.16 -23.27 1.56
N SER A 16 22.15 -22.41 0.54
CA SER A 16 21.40 -21.16 0.65
C SER A 16 19.93 -21.58 0.63
N PRO A 17 19.15 -21.37 1.71
CA PRO A 17 17.71 -21.49 1.58
C PRO A 17 17.27 -20.56 0.45
N MET A 18 16.36 -21.01 -0.41
CA MET A 18 15.66 -20.10 -1.32
C MET A 18 15.13 -18.96 -0.45
N ALA A 19 15.70 -17.76 -0.63
CA ALA A 19 15.19 -16.59 0.06
C ALA A 19 13.73 -16.46 -0.36
N LEU A 20 12.82 -16.53 0.62
CA LEU A 20 11.41 -16.21 0.46
C LEU A 20 11.35 -14.71 0.15
N ALA A 21 11.43 -14.37 -1.13
CA ALA A 21 11.59 -13.02 -1.61
C ALA A 21 10.34 -12.55 -2.35
N HIS A 22 9.28 -12.30 -1.58
CA HIS A 22 8.37 -11.17 -1.74
C HIS A 22 7.43 -11.15 -0.53
N PRO A 23 6.91 -9.97 -0.13
CA PRO A 23 6.98 -8.66 -0.82
C PRO A 23 8.39 -8.04 -0.86
N HIS A 24 8.70 -7.27 -1.91
CA HIS A 24 10.01 -6.60 -2.09
C HIS A 24 10.05 -5.19 -1.51
N SER A 25 8.87 -4.63 -1.26
CA SER A 25 8.65 -3.33 -0.68
C SER A 25 7.42 -3.42 0.20
N PHE A 26 7.46 -2.74 1.35
CA PHE A 26 6.36 -2.68 2.29
C PHE A 26 5.91 -1.24 2.48
N ILE A 27 4.59 -1.04 2.47
CA ILE A 27 3.93 0.22 2.71
C ILE A 27 2.89 0.01 3.81
N THR A 28 3.15 0.60 4.99
CA THR A 28 2.16 0.65 6.06
C THR A 28 1.14 1.75 5.77
N LEU A 29 -0.13 1.36 5.78
CA LEU A 29 -1.28 2.19 5.46
C LEU A 29 -1.91 2.80 6.72
N VAL A 30 -2.23 4.09 6.63
CA VAL A 30 -3.23 4.75 7.48
C VAL A 30 -4.22 5.45 6.55
N THR A 31 -5.50 5.19 6.75
CA THR A 31 -6.57 5.75 5.92
C THR A 31 -7.64 6.36 6.80
N THR A 32 -8.04 7.59 6.52
CA THR A 32 -9.15 8.27 7.21
C THR A 32 -10.24 8.61 6.21
N VAL A 33 -11.48 8.21 6.50
CA VAL A 33 -12.64 8.58 5.67
C VAL A 33 -12.89 10.08 5.78
N ILE A 34 -13.13 10.74 4.65
CA ILE A 34 -13.51 12.15 4.59
C ILE A 34 -14.99 12.25 4.28
N ALA A 35 -15.70 13.06 5.05
CA ALA A 35 -17.09 13.37 4.80
C ALA A 35 -17.41 14.83 5.07
N GLU A 36 -18.33 15.37 4.27
CA GLU A 36 -18.86 16.73 4.34
C GLU A 36 -20.36 16.66 4.10
N ASN A 37 -21.15 17.41 4.88
CA ASN A 37 -22.62 17.49 4.71
C ASN A 37 -23.34 16.13 4.60
N ASP A 38 -22.99 15.18 5.48
CA ASP A 38 -23.49 13.80 5.48
C ASP A 38 -23.22 12.98 4.19
N GLN A 39 -22.22 13.41 3.42
CA GLN A 39 -21.72 12.70 2.26
C GLN A 39 -20.27 12.28 2.44
N LEU A 40 -19.94 11.06 2.04
CA LEU A 40 -18.56 10.59 1.90
C LEU A 40 -17.96 11.23 0.65
N THR A 41 -16.89 11.99 0.82
CA THR A 41 -16.29 12.78 -0.27
C THR A 41 -14.93 12.25 -0.70
N GLY A 42 -14.26 11.43 0.11
CA GLY A 42 -12.96 10.87 -0.24
C GLY A 42 -12.28 10.13 0.90
N LEU A 43 -11.00 9.84 0.69
CA LEU A 43 -10.11 9.22 1.66
C LEU A 43 -8.88 10.10 1.87
N LYS A 44 -8.44 10.27 3.11
CA LYS A 44 -7.12 10.80 3.43
C LYS A 44 -6.19 9.61 3.64
N MET A 45 -5.17 9.52 2.79
CA MET A 45 -4.21 8.42 2.78
C MET A 45 -2.89 8.88 3.38
N GLN A 46 -2.27 8.02 4.16
CA GLN A 46 -0.88 8.13 4.61
C GLN A 46 -0.20 6.77 4.40
N TRP A 47 0.85 6.78 3.60
CA TRP A 47 1.63 5.60 3.21
C TRP A 47 3.04 5.77 3.76
N THR A 48 3.42 4.87 4.67
CA THR A 48 4.77 4.86 5.26
C THR A 48 5.54 3.74 4.59
N MET A 49 6.55 4.12 3.80
CA MET A 49 7.40 3.16 3.10
C MET A 49 8.42 2.56 4.07
N ASP A 50 8.81 1.31 3.87
CA ASP A 50 9.93 0.71 4.59
C ASP A 50 11.25 1.46 4.33
N GLU A 51 12.29 1.17 5.12
CA GLU A 51 13.57 1.87 5.04
C GLU A 51 14.28 1.68 3.69
N ILE A 52 14.13 0.49 3.08
CA ILE A 52 14.79 0.16 1.80
C ILE A 52 14.16 0.96 0.66
N THR A 53 12.85 0.93 0.54
CA THR A 53 12.05 1.69 -0.43
C THR A 53 12.24 3.20 -0.24
N SER A 54 12.40 3.63 1.01
CA SER A 54 12.65 5.02 1.34
C SER A 54 14.06 5.50 0.95
N ALA A 55 15.04 4.60 0.83
CA ALA A 55 16.46 4.97 0.75
C ALA A 55 16.76 5.92 -0.40
N ASP A 56 16.25 5.64 -1.60
CA ASP A 56 16.48 6.45 -2.80
C ASP A 56 15.82 7.83 -2.67
N LEU A 57 14.56 7.89 -2.21
CA LEU A 57 13.85 9.15 -1.98
C LEU A 57 14.58 10.02 -0.95
N LEU A 58 15.06 9.39 0.12
CA LEU A 58 15.79 10.06 1.19
C LEU A 58 17.19 10.51 0.75
N TYR A 59 17.85 9.76 -0.12
CA TYR A 59 19.12 10.15 -0.74
C TYR A 59 18.94 11.41 -1.58
N ASP A 60 17.93 11.42 -2.47
CA ASP A 60 17.63 12.57 -3.33
C ASP A 60 17.20 13.81 -2.54
N ALA A 61 16.47 13.61 -1.43
CA ALA A 61 16.09 14.70 -0.53
C ALA A 61 17.30 15.31 0.21
N GLY A 62 18.34 14.51 0.49
CA GLY A 62 19.50 14.92 1.26
C GLY A 62 19.14 15.61 2.58
N ASN A 63 19.65 16.84 2.78
CA ASN A 63 19.39 17.69 3.94
C ASN A 63 18.37 18.81 3.66
N ALA A 64 17.56 18.68 2.60
CA ALA A 64 16.57 19.70 2.26
C ALA A 64 15.54 19.86 3.39
N LYS A 65 15.20 21.12 3.71
CA LYS A 65 14.20 21.43 4.75
C LYS A 65 12.83 20.88 4.35
N PRO A 66 11.98 20.45 5.31
CA PRO A 66 10.59 20.10 5.03
C PRO A 66 9.88 21.18 4.21
N ASP A 67 8.94 20.76 3.34
CA ASP A 67 8.16 21.62 2.44
C ASP A 67 8.96 22.45 1.42
N SER A 68 10.28 22.23 1.33
CA SER A 68 11.12 22.87 0.31
C SER A 68 10.77 22.38 -1.10
N PRO A 69 11.22 23.12 -2.14
CA PRO A 69 11.00 22.70 -3.53
C PRO A 69 11.48 21.28 -3.85
N VAL A 70 12.53 20.79 -3.16
CA VAL A 70 13.03 19.41 -3.31
C VAL A 70 11.97 18.40 -2.89
N TRP A 71 11.41 18.54 -1.68
CA TRP A 71 10.35 17.64 -1.19
C TRP A 71 9.08 17.74 -2.03
N LYS A 72 8.72 18.92 -2.52
CA LYS A 72 7.57 19.10 -3.42
C LYS A 72 7.77 18.38 -4.75
N LYS A 73 8.98 18.43 -5.31
CA LYS A 73 9.34 17.72 -6.54
C LYS A 73 9.25 16.20 -6.33
N LEU A 74 9.88 15.68 -5.28
CA LEU A 74 9.83 14.25 -4.96
C LEU A 74 8.39 13.76 -4.72
N ALA A 75 7.58 14.55 -4.00
CA ALA A 75 6.17 14.23 -3.79
C ALA A 75 5.41 14.15 -5.12
N ALA A 76 5.68 15.06 -6.06
CA ALA A 76 5.04 15.05 -7.38
C ALA A 76 5.48 13.83 -8.22
N GLU A 77 6.75 13.44 -8.16
CA GLU A 77 7.28 12.26 -8.88
C GLU A 77 6.64 10.97 -8.35
N VAL A 78 6.59 10.79 -7.03
CA VAL A 78 5.91 9.64 -6.40
C VAL A 78 4.42 9.65 -6.75
N MET A 79 3.74 10.79 -6.63
CA MET A 79 2.30 10.88 -6.95
C MET A 79 2.00 10.64 -8.43
N ALA A 80 2.90 10.98 -9.36
CA ALA A 80 2.72 10.67 -10.77
C ALA A 80 2.66 9.15 -11.03
N ASN A 81 3.49 8.37 -10.32
CA ASN A 81 3.41 6.91 -10.37
C ASN A 81 2.11 6.39 -9.76
N VAL A 82 1.74 6.88 -8.57
CA VAL A 82 0.48 6.53 -7.89
C VAL A 82 -0.73 6.81 -8.79
N LEU A 83 -0.75 7.94 -9.49
CA LEU A 83 -1.79 8.28 -10.47
C LEU A 83 -1.83 7.30 -11.65
N GLY A 84 -0.68 6.97 -12.22
CA GLY A 84 -0.57 6.01 -13.32
C GLY A 84 -1.08 4.61 -12.95
N GLN A 85 -1.05 4.28 -11.66
CA GLN A 85 -1.50 3.00 -11.09
C GLN A 85 -2.88 3.09 -10.44
N HIS A 86 -3.69 4.08 -10.84
CA HIS A 86 -5.05 4.29 -10.32
C HIS A 86 -5.12 4.35 -8.78
N TYR A 87 -4.15 5.03 -8.17
CA TYR A 87 -3.96 5.18 -6.73
C TYR A 87 -3.76 3.87 -5.96
N PHE A 88 -3.49 2.77 -6.66
CA PHE A 88 -3.45 1.42 -6.09
C PHE A 88 -4.72 1.09 -5.28
N THR A 89 -5.82 1.80 -5.49
CA THR A 89 -6.98 1.77 -4.61
C THR A 89 -8.24 1.56 -5.41
N GLU A 90 -9.05 0.61 -4.97
CA GLU A 90 -10.39 0.39 -5.50
C GLU A 90 -11.43 0.68 -4.41
N PHE A 91 -12.59 1.21 -4.83
CA PHE A 91 -13.68 1.60 -3.93
C PHE A 91 -15.02 1.12 -4.48
N TRP A 92 -15.87 0.64 -3.59
CA TRP A 92 -17.19 0.10 -3.91
C TRP A 92 -18.26 0.65 -2.98
N HIS A 93 -19.44 0.88 -3.54
CA HIS A 93 -20.68 1.21 -2.86
C HIS A 93 -21.70 0.11 -3.17
N ASN A 94 -22.11 -0.66 -2.16
CA ASN A 94 -23.04 -1.79 -2.32
C ASN A 94 -22.65 -2.75 -3.47
N GLY A 95 -21.35 -2.99 -3.64
CA GLY A 95 -20.78 -3.86 -4.68
C GLY A 95 -20.55 -3.20 -6.04
N GLN A 96 -20.98 -1.96 -6.24
CA GLN A 96 -20.73 -1.19 -7.47
C GLN A 96 -19.47 -0.34 -7.33
N LYS A 97 -18.59 -0.34 -8.35
CA LYS A 97 -17.34 0.43 -8.33
C LYS A 97 -17.64 1.93 -8.33
N VAL A 98 -17.00 2.67 -7.43
CA VAL A 98 -17.03 4.13 -7.37
C VAL A 98 -15.70 4.64 -7.88
N THR A 99 -15.72 5.67 -8.71
CA THR A 99 -14.52 6.28 -9.29
C THR A 99 -14.01 7.42 -8.42
N PHE A 100 -12.70 7.65 -8.51
CA PHE A 100 -12.03 8.81 -7.92
C PHE A 100 -11.91 9.95 -8.93
N ASP A 101 -11.71 11.18 -8.44
CA ASP A 101 -11.32 12.29 -9.32
C ASP A 101 -9.89 12.08 -9.84
N ASN A 102 -9.58 12.72 -10.95
CA ASN A 102 -8.34 12.52 -11.69
C ASN A 102 -7.12 13.05 -10.94
N LEU A 103 -7.27 14.01 -10.03
CA LEU A 103 -6.15 14.62 -9.33
C LEU A 103 -6.42 14.79 -7.83
N PRO A 104 -5.46 14.41 -6.96
CA PRO A 104 -5.55 14.69 -5.54
C PRO A 104 -5.42 16.21 -5.30
N PRO A 105 -6.34 16.84 -4.54
CA PRO A 105 -6.27 18.28 -4.28
C PRO A 105 -5.11 18.65 -3.36
N GLN A 106 -4.59 17.68 -2.61
CA GLN A 106 -3.47 17.85 -1.68
C GLN A 106 -2.65 16.56 -1.63
N TYR A 107 -1.33 16.71 -1.63
CA TYR A 107 -0.38 15.65 -1.38
C TYR A 107 0.94 16.23 -0.87
N GLY A 108 1.75 15.39 -0.24
CA GLY A 108 3.07 15.75 0.27
C GLY A 108 3.88 14.53 0.67
N LEU A 109 5.20 14.70 0.68
CA LEU A 109 6.16 13.68 1.08
C LEU A 109 7.02 14.24 2.21
N ALA A 110 7.24 13.44 3.25
CA ALA A 110 8.04 13.84 4.40
C ALA A 110 9.00 12.73 4.84
N ARG A 111 10.08 13.10 5.52
CA ARG A 111 10.95 12.16 6.24
C ARG A 111 10.46 11.98 7.67
N VAL A 112 10.26 10.74 8.08
CA VAL A 112 10.04 10.35 9.48
C VAL A 112 11.08 9.30 9.84
N GLY A 113 12.11 9.69 10.59
CA GLY A 113 13.28 8.83 10.83
C GLY A 113 13.95 8.41 9.52
N HIS A 114 14.02 7.11 9.26
CA HIS A 114 14.57 6.51 8.04
C HIS A 114 13.51 6.18 6.99
N GLN A 115 12.27 6.63 7.19
CA GLN A 115 11.14 6.33 6.30
C GLN A 115 10.65 7.58 5.56
N ALA A 116 10.24 7.37 4.32
CA ALA A 116 9.48 8.31 3.53
C ALA A 116 7.98 8.09 3.79
N VAL A 117 7.29 9.18 4.12
CA VAL A 117 5.85 9.17 4.39
C VAL A 117 5.15 10.02 3.34
N LEU A 118 4.39 9.37 2.48
CA LEU A 118 3.53 10.01 1.50
C LEU A 118 2.16 10.25 2.12
N THR A 119 1.63 11.46 1.99
CA THR A 119 0.27 11.80 2.40
C THR A 119 -0.47 12.41 1.23
N PHE A 120 -1.73 12.04 1.04
CA PHE A 120 -2.55 12.62 -0.03
C PHE A 120 -4.05 12.47 0.24
N ILE A 121 -4.84 13.30 -0.44
CA ILE A 121 -6.30 13.19 -0.45
C ILE A 121 -6.71 12.50 -1.74
N LEU A 122 -7.47 11.42 -1.61
CA LEU A 122 -8.06 10.68 -2.70
C LEU A 122 -9.57 11.01 -2.78
N PRO A 123 -9.95 12.02 -3.58
CA PRO A 123 -11.34 12.46 -3.69
C PRO A 123 -12.17 11.46 -4.50
N LEU A 124 -13.40 11.18 -4.08
CA LEU A 124 -14.37 10.51 -4.93
C LEU A 124 -14.79 11.45 -6.06
N ALA A 125 -15.01 10.92 -7.27
CA ALA A 125 -15.49 11.71 -8.41
C ALA A 125 -16.85 12.35 -8.12
N HIS A 126 -17.69 11.66 -7.34
CA HIS A 126 -18.99 12.15 -6.88
C HIS A 126 -19.17 11.82 -5.39
N PRO A 127 -19.59 12.79 -4.55
CA PRO A 127 -19.95 12.53 -3.16
C PRO A 127 -21.00 11.43 -3.02
N GLN A 128 -20.86 10.58 -2.01
CA GLN A 128 -21.73 9.42 -1.79
C GLN A 128 -22.55 9.59 -0.50
N PRO A 129 -23.85 9.22 -0.47
CA PRO A 129 -24.69 9.40 0.71
C PRO A 129 -24.28 8.46 1.86
N LEU A 130 -24.21 8.92 3.12
CA LEU A 130 -23.80 8.02 4.21
C LEU A 130 -24.93 7.12 4.72
N LYS A 131 -26.12 7.69 4.98
CA LYS A 131 -27.18 7.01 5.72
C LYS A 131 -27.60 5.68 5.09
N GLY A 132 -27.56 4.61 5.89
CA GLY A 132 -27.95 3.26 5.48
C GLY A 132 -27.07 2.62 4.41
N GLN A 133 -25.92 3.21 4.08
CA GLN A 133 -25.03 2.69 3.03
C GLN A 133 -23.88 1.85 3.58
N THR A 134 -23.38 0.97 2.71
CA THR A 134 -22.15 0.22 2.95
C THR A 134 -21.14 0.49 1.85
N TYR A 135 -19.94 0.84 2.28
CA TYR A 135 -18.78 1.07 1.42
C TYR A 135 -17.70 0.07 1.73
N GLN A 136 -16.93 -0.26 0.70
CA GLN A 136 -15.75 -1.08 0.80
C GLN A 136 -14.63 -0.45 0.00
N PHE A 137 -13.40 -0.49 0.49
CA PHE A 137 -12.23 -0.15 -0.31
C PHE A 137 -11.03 -1.02 0.05
N ALA A 138 -10.10 -1.13 -0.89
CA ALA A 138 -8.86 -1.86 -0.72
C ALA A 138 -7.74 -1.10 -1.44
N THR A 139 -6.56 -1.10 -0.84
CA THR A 139 -5.34 -0.53 -1.43
C THR A 139 -4.34 -1.65 -1.60
N PHE A 140 -3.84 -1.87 -2.82
CA PHE A 140 -2.96 -2.98 -3.17
C PHE A 140 -2.19 -2.73 -4.47
N ASP A 141 -1.00 -3.31 -4.56
CA ASP A 141 -0.28 -3.46 -5.81
C ASP A 141 -0.84 -4.64 -6.63
N PRO A 142 -1.30 -4.46 -7.88
CA PRO A 142 -1.89 -5.53 -8.67
C PRO A 142 -0.96 -6.74 -8.87
N THR A 143 0.36 -6.50 -8.94
CA THR A 143 1.38 -7.53 -9.21
C THR A 143 1.85 -8.28 -7.96
N TYR A 144 1.41 -7.88 -6.76
CA TYR A 144 1.85 -8.41 -5.46
C TYR A 144 3.34 -8.17 -5.15
N PHE A 145 3.98 -7.23 -5.82
CA PHE A 145 5.39 -6.90 -5.59
C PHE A 145 5.58 -6.00 -4.35
N VAL A 146 4.58 -5.16 -4.07
CA VAL A 146 4.53 -4.27 -2.91
C VAL A 146 3.42 -4.74 -1.96
N ASP A 147 3.75 -4.99 -0.71
CA ASP A 147 2.74 -5.22 0.32
C ASP A 147 2.26 -3.88 0.87
N MET A 148 0.95 -3.70 0.78
CA MET A 148 0.26 -2.50 1.22
C MET A 148 -0.76 -2.91 2.26
N SER A 149 -0.42 -2.71 3.53
CA SER A 149 -1.20 -3.28 4.63
C SER A 149 -1.34 -2.30 5.80
N TYR A 150 -2.44 -2.45 6.55
CA TYR A 150 -2.64 -1.79 7.83
C TYR A 150 -1.97 -2.65 8.93
N ASP A 151 -1.10 -2.05 9.73
CA ASP A 151 -0.48 -2.71 10.89
C ASP A 151 -1.53 -3.02 11.96
N HIS A 152 -2.48 -2.11 12.15
CA HIS A 152 -3.60 -2.26 13.06
C HIS A 152 -4.94 -1.92 12.40
N ASN A 153 -6.01 -2.60 12.81
CA ASN A 153 -7.37 -2.27 12.35
C ASN A 153 -7.75 -0.81 12.63
N SER A 154 -7.16 -0.19 13.66
CA SER A 154 -7.37 1.22 14.03
C SER A 154 -6.69 2.22 13.08
N ASP A 155 -5.86 1.75 12.15
CA ASP A 155 -5.24 2.60 11.13
C ASP A 155 -6.19 2.93 9.98
N ALA A 156 -7.31 2.18 9.87
CA ALA A 156 -8.50 2.61 9.16
C ALA A 156 -9.42 3.40 10.10
N LYS A 157 -9.62 4.69 9.82
CA LYS A 157 -10.18 5.67 10.75
C LYS A 157 -11.47 6.30 10.23
N LEU A 158 -12.40 6.51 11.16
CA LEU A 158 -13.52 7.42 10.99
C LEU A 158 -13.26 8.69 11.81
N PRO A 159 -13.52 9.89 11.25
CA PRO A 159 -13.63 11.11 12.03
C PRO A 159 -14.64 10.93 13.17
N GLU A 160 -14.41 11.60 14.31
CA GLU A 160 -15.31 11.50 15.48
C GLU A 160 -16.77 11.85 15.16
N THR A 161 -16.96 12.77 14.20
CA THR A 161 -18.28 13.15 13.69
C THR A 161 -19.00 11.98 13.01
N LEU A 162 -18.28 11.12 12.30
CA LEU A 162 -18.81 9.93 11.64
C LEU A 162 -18.93 8.72 12.55
N ALA A 163 -18.06 8.59 13.55
CA ALA A 163 -18.02 7.43 14.45
C ALA A 163 -19.33 7.19 15.22
N LYS A 164 -20.22 8.21 15.30
CA LYS A 164 -21.55 8.09 15.91
C LYS A 164 -22.59 7.41 15.01
N GLN A 165 -22.41 7.48 13.69
CA GLN A 165 -23.38 7.00 12.69
C GLN A 165 -22.83 5.90 11.79
N CYS A 166 -21.51 5.73 11.74
CA CYS A 166 -20.83 4.72 10.95
C CYS A 166 -19.88 3.88 11.81
N LYS A 167 -19.68 2.64 11.38
CA LYS A 167 -18.63 1.73 11.87
C LYS A 167 -17.64 1.45 10.77
N ILE A 168 -16.38 1.27 11.15
CA ILE A 168 -15.30 0.90 10.24
C ILE A 168 -14.63 -0.37 10.74
N SER A 169 -14.27 -1.25 9.82
CA SER A 169 -13.54 -2.47 10.12
C SER A 169 -12.59 -2.83 9.00
N VAL A 170 -11.44 -3.41 9.35
CA VAL A 170 -10.49 -3.98 8.40
C VAL A 170 -10.65 -5.50 8.40
N LYS A 171 -10.75 -6.09 7.21
CA LYS A 171 -10.83 -7.54 7.00
C LYS A 171 -9.62 -7.99 6.20
N THR A 172 -8.74 -8.75 6.84
CA THR A 172 -7.59 -9.38 6.18
C THR A 172 -8.06 -10.63 5.43
N PRO A 173 -7.78 -10.78 4.13
CA PRO A 173 -8.14 -11.96 3.38
C PRO A 173 -7.32 -13.16 3.84
N LYS A 174 -7.81 -14.36 3.51
CA LYS A 174 -7.09 -15.62 3.67
C LYS A 174 -6.97 -16.27 2.29
N PRO A 175 -5.92 -15.95 1.53
CA PRO A 175 -5.65 -16.58 0.24
C PRO A 175 -5.53 -18.10 0.40
N THR A 176 -5.90 -18.86 -0.64
CA THR A 176 -5.76 -20.33 -0.62
C THR A 176 -4.29 -20.74 -0.58
N GLU A 177 -4.01 -21.97 -0.15
CA GLU A 177 -2.64 -22.51 -0.16
C GLU A 177 -2.02 -22.47 -1.56
N ASP A 178 -2.79 -22.80 -2.60
CA ASP A 178 -2.34 -22.74 -3.99
C ASP A 178 -1.94 -21.32 -4.40
N MET A 179 -2.72 -20.31 -3.99
CA MET A 179 -2.42 -18.90 -4.30
C MET A 179 -1.20 -18.40 -3.53
N GLN A 180 -1.02 -18.84 -2.29
CA GLN A 180 0.19 -18.54 -1.52
C GLN A 180 1.41 -19.20 -2.15
N ALA A 181 1.32 -20.48 -2.54
CA ALA A 181 2.40 -21.20 -3.20
C ALA A 181 2.76 -20.56 -4.56
N PHE A 182 1.74 -20.17 -5.34
CA PHE A 182 1.95 -19.45 -6.59
C PHE A 182 2.66 -18.12 -6.34
N ALA A 183 2.17 -17.31 -5.39
CA ALA A 183 2.83 -16.08 -5.01
C ALA A 183 4.30 -16.38 -4.69
N LEU A 184 4.60 -17.27 -3.75
CA LEU A 184 5.96 -17.66 -3.31
C LEU A 184 6.90 -18.12 -4.43
N SER A 185 6.36 -18.56 -5.57
CA SER A 185 7.16 -18.99 -6.73
C SER A 185 7.64 -17.84 -7.62
N LEU A 186 7.06 -16.64 -7.50
CA LEU A 186 7.37 -15.49 -8.35
C LEU A 186 8.73 -14.88 -8.01
N ASP A 187 9.56 -14.65 -9.04
CA ASP A 187 10.70 -13.73 -8.98
C ASP A 187 10.34 -12.36 -9.63
N LYS A 188 11.24 -11.37 -9.58
CA LYS A 188 11.00 -10.05 -10.19
C LYS A 188 10.86 -10.10 -11.72
N ALA A 189 11.47 -11.07 -12.40
CA ALA A 189 11.34 -11.28 -13.84
C ALA A 189 10.04 -12.04 -14.20
N ASP A 190 9.43 -12.72 -13.23
CA ASP A 190 8.22 -13.53 -13.34
C ASP A 190 6.98 -12.85 -12.74
N ALA A 191 7.03 -11.53 -12.47
CA ALA A 191 5.88 -10.80 -11.96
C ALA A 191 4.64 -11.06 -12.84
N PRO A 192 3.50 -11.49 -12.25
CA PRO A 192 2.32 -11.82 -13.02
C PRO A 192 1.83 -10.57 -13.74
N PRO A 193 1.25 -10.71 -14.94
CA PRO A 193 0.68 -9.56 -15.62
C PRO A 193 -0.43 -8.93 -14.76
N GLU A 194 -0.55 -7.60 -14.82
CA GLU A 194 -1.43 -6.82 -13.93
C GLU A 194 -2.91 -7.26 -13.99
N ASP A 195 -3.34 -7.83 -15.12
CA ASP A 195 -4.70 -8.32 -15.35
C ASP A 195 -5.07 -9.54 -14.49
N MET A 196 -4.08 -10.24 -13.93
CA MET A 196 -4.29 -11.31 -12.96
C MET A 196 -4.74 -10.77 -11.58
N GLU A 197 -4.50 -9.47 -11.29
CA GLU A 197 -4.80 -8.80 -10.02
C GLU A 197 -4.41 -9.64 -8.79
N LEU A 198 -3.24 -10.28 -8.81
CA LEU A 198 -2.82 -11.20 -7.75
C LEU A 198 -2.86 -10.51 -6.39
N GLY A 199 -2.34 -9.28 -6.29
CA GLY A 199 -2.28 -8.57 -5.01
C GLY A 199 -3.65 -8.27 -4.40
N LYS A 200 -4.70 -8.16 -5.22
CA LYS A 200 -6.09 -8.01 -4.75
C LYS A 200 -6.54 -9.15 -3.84
N GLN A 201 -5.99 -10.34 -4.06
CA GLN A 201 -6.32 -11.54 -3.31
C GLN A 201 -5.72 -11.54 -1.90
N PHE A 202 -4.65 -10.76 -1.71
CA PHE A 202 -3.93 -10.56 -0.45
C PHE A 202 -4.32 -9.22 0.23
N ALA A 203 -4.97 -8.32 -0.52
CA ALA A 203 -5.35 -7.00 -0.07
C ALA A 203 -6.34 -7.00 1.10
N GLN A 204 -6.00 -6.27 2.16
CA GLN A 204 -6.93 -5.99 3.25
C GLN A 204 -8.11 -5.14 2.76
N GLN A 205 -9.31 -5.51 3.16
CA GLN A 205 -10.55 -4.80 2.80
C GLN A 205 -11.04 -3.96 3.96
N VAL A 206 -11.18 -2.66 3.75
CA VAL A 206 -11.83 -1.76 4.72
C VAL A 206 -13.30 -1.69 4.39
N ILE A 207 -14.15 -1.91 5.39
CA ILE A 207 -15.61 -1.84 5.28
C ILE A 207 -16.11 -0.71 6.16
N VAL A 208 -16.89 0.20 5.59
CA VAL A 208 -17.57 1.29 6.29
C VAL A 208 -19.08 1.07 6.19
N GLN A 209 -19.75 0.91 7.33
CA GLN A 209 -21.19 0.68 7.42
C GLN A 209 -21.84 1.81 8.20
N CYS A 210 -22.78 2.51 7.59
CA CYS A 210 -23.48 3.64 8.18
C CYS A 210 -24.96 3.31 8.42
N GLN A 211 -25.51 3.76 9.55
CA GLN A 211 -26.90 3.52 9.98
C GLN A 211 -27.86 4.61 9.49
#